data_AF-A0A8J6N186-F1
#
_entry.id   AF-A0A8J6N186-F1
#
_cell.length_a   1.000
_cell.length_b   1.000
_cell.length_c   1.000
_cell.angle_alpha   90.00
_cell.angle_beta   90.00
_cell.angle_gamma   90.00
#
_symmetry.space_group_name_H-M   'P 1'
#
loop_
_entity.id
_entity.type
_entity.pdbx_description
1 polymer ?
#
loop_
_entity_poly.entity_id
_entity_poly.type
_entity_poly.pdbx_seq_one_letter_code
_entity_poly.pdbx_strand_id
1 'polypeptide(L)'
;MPKYIIERELPGAGKLSQQEIRGISQKSCEVLNELGPQIQWVESYVTDDKIYCVYISPNEELIEKHAQEGGFPANRISEIIRIIDPTSAEE
;
A
#
# COMPACT_ATOMS: atom_id res chain seq x y z
N MET A 1 14.36 -4.39 6.45
CA MET A 1 13.50 -3.19 6.47
C MET A 1 12.08 -3.65 6.79
N PRO A 2 11.38 -2.97 7.72
CA PRO A 2 10.01 -3.32 8.10
C PRO A 2 9.06 -3.36 6.90
N LYS A 3 8.04 -4.21 7.00
CA LYS A 3 6.91 -4.25 6.08
C LYS A 3 5.69 -3.67 6.77
N TYR A 4 4.85 -2.98 6.03
CA TYR A 4 3.61 -2.41 6.50
C TYR A 4 2.46 -2.83 5.61
N ILE A 5 1.31 -3.09 6.21
CA ILE A 5 0.03 -3.20 5.52
C ILE A 5 -0.77 -1.92 5.76
N ILE A 6 -1.31 -1.36 4.68
CA ILE A 6 -2.09 -0.12 4.69
C ILE A 6 -3.51 -0.45 4.29
N GLU A 7 -4.48 -0.11 5.13
CA GLU A 7 -5.90 -0.15 4.79
C GLU A 7 -6.35 1.21 4.23
N ARG A 8 -6.91 1.20 3.02
CA ARG A 8 -7.42 2.37 2.33
C ARG A 8 -8.91 2.20 2.07
N GLU A 9 -9.74 2.97 2.77
CA GLU A 9 -11.18 2.98 2.54
C GLU A 9 -11.50 3.75 1.25
N LEU A 10 -12.13 3.05 0.30
CA LEU A 10 -12.51 3.60 -0.99
C LEU A 10 -13.81 2.89 -1.45
N PRO A 11 -14.98 3.45 -1.12
CA PRO A 11 -16.26 2.85 -1.51
C PRO A 11 -16.32 2.57 -3.02
N GLY A 12 -16.67 1.35 -3.40
CA GLY A 12 -16.70 0.89 -4.79
C GLY A 12 -15.33 0.65 -5.42
N ALA A 13 -14.26 0.51 -4.65
CA ALA A 13 -12.92 0.15 -5.15
C ALA A 13 -12.93 -1.07 -6.08
N GLY A 14 -13.77 -2.08 -5.80
CA GLY A 14 -13.89 -3.28 -6.63
C GLY A 14 -14.48 -3.02 -8.03
N LYS A 15 -15.04 -1.83 -8.26
CA LYS A 15 -15.61 -1.40 -9.55
C LYS A 15 -14.68 -0.50 -10.35
N LEU A 16 -13.48 -0.22 -9.85
CA LEU A 16 -12.49 0.58 -10.57
C LEU A 16 -12.17 -0.09 -11.90
N SER A 17 -12.24 0.70 -12.97
CA SER A 17 -11.81 0.29 -14.29
C SER A 17 -10.29 0.12 -14.35
N GLN A 18 -9.81 -0.63 -15.34
CA GLN A 18 -8.37 -0.77 -15.61
C GLN A 18 -7.69 0.59 -15.84
N GLN A 19 -8.41 1.58 -16.39
CA GLN A 19 -7.87 2.92 -16.62
C GLN A 19 -7.69 3.67 -15.29
N GLU A 20 -8.65 3.58 -14.38
CA GLU A 20 -8.55 4.18 -13.04
C GLU A 20 -7.44 3.53 -12.22
N ILE A 21 -7.35 2.18 -12.24
CA ILE A 21 -6.26 1.44 -11.58
C ILE A 21 -4.90 1.88 -12.13
N ARG A 22 -4.77 2.04 -13.45
CA ARG A 22 -3.55 2.54 -14.08
C ARG A 22 -3.21 3.96 -13.61
N GLY A 23 -4.19 4.85 -13.54
CA GLY A 23 -4.01 6.22 -13.07
C GLY A 23 -3.53 6.28 -11.62
N ILE A 24 -4.17 5.53 -10.72
CA ILE A 24 -3.78 5.41 -9.31
C ILE A 24 -2.35 4.88 -9.19
N SER A 25 -2.02 3.83 -9.96
CA SER A 25 -0.69 3.22 -9.95
C SER A 25 0.38 4.19 -10.43
N GLN A 26 0.11 4.93 -11.52
CA GLN A 26 1.03 5.95 -12.05
C GLN A 26 1.29 7.05 -11.02
N LYS A 27 0.24 7.56 -10.39
CA LYS A 27 0.38 8.60 -9.36
C LYS A 27 1.19 8.11 -8.15
N SER A 28 0.94 6.87 -7.71
CA SER A 28 1.72 6.26 -6.63
C SER A 28 3.21 6.15 -6.97
N CYS A 29 3.54 5.69 -8.17
CA CYS A 29 4.92 5.57 -8.63
C CYS A 29 5.63 6.92 -8.77
N GLU A 30 4.92 7.97 -9.23
CA GLU A 30 5.47 9.33 -9.31
C GLU A 30 5.93 9.80 -7.93
N VAL A 31 5.07 9.71 -6.92
CA VAL A 31 5.40 10.12 -5.55
C VAL A 31 6.52 9.27 -4.93
N LEU A 32 6.53 7.96 -5.20
CA LEU A 32 7.62 7.08 -4.74
C LEU A 32 8.97 7.48 -5.32
N ASN A 33 9.00 7.90 -6.59
CA ASN A 33 10.24 8.39 -7.22
C ASN A 33 10.75 9.68 -6.56
N GLU A 34 9.85 10.53 -6.05
CA GLU A 34 10.20 11.77 -5.33
C GLU A 34 10.67 11.49 -3.89
N LEU A 35 10.03 10.55 -3.20
CA LEU A 35 10.39 10.15 -1.82
C LEU A 35 11.69 9.32 -1.74
N GLY A 36 12.08 8.69 -2.86
CA GLY A 36 13.32 7.97 -2.98
C GLY A 36 13.26 6.50 -2.52
N PRO A 37 14.40 5.77 -2.59
CA PRO A 37 14.45 4.31 -2.55
C PRO A 37 14.19 3.69 -1.17
N GLN A 38 14.05 4.51 -0.14
CA GLN A 38 13.81 4.10 1.24
C GLN A 38 12.37 3.64 1.48
N ILE A 39 11.43 3.97 0.58
CA ILE A 39 10.06 3.44 0.57
C ILE A 39 9.84 2.66 -0.72
N GLN A 40 9.19 1.51 -0.60
CA GLN A 40 8.87 0.66 -1.73
C GLN A 40 7.44 0.17 -1.62
N TRP A 41 6.65 0.40 -2.66
CA TRP A 41 5.38 -0.29 -2.85
C TRP A 41 5.64 -1.71 -3.39
N VAL A 42 5.11 -2.71 -2.70
CA VAL A 42 5.25 -4.12 -3.09
C VAL A 42 4.07 -4.51 -3.98
N GLU A 43 2.85 -4.37 -3.46
CA GLU A 43 1.62 -4.73 -4.16
C GLU A 43 0.39 -4.13 -3.49
N SER A 44 -0.75 -4.19 -4.18
CA SER A 44 -2.05 -3.79 -3.66
C SER A 44 -3.12 -4.82 -4.00
N TYR A 45 -4.01 -5.06 -3.05
CA TYR A 45 -5.16 -5.93 -3.15
C TYR A 45 -6.43 -5.09 -3.13
N VAL A 46 -7.20 -5.13 -4.21
CA VAL A 46 -8.47 -4.42 -4.32
C VAL A 46 -9.60 -5.36 -3.88
N THR A 47 -10.45 -4.88 -2.99
CA THR A 47 -11.70 -5.51 -2.56
C THR A 47 -12.88 -4.60 -2.89
N ASP A 48 -14.10 -4.99 -2.55
CA ASP A 48 -15.32 -4.24 -2.90
C ASP A 48 -15.24 -2.75 -2.54
N ASP A 49 -14.83 -2.43 -1.31
CA ASP A 49 -14.83 -1.05 -0.77
C ASP A 49 -13.50 -0.63 -0.12
N LYS A 50 -12.46 -1.45 -0.27
CA LYS A 50 -11.13 -1.17 0.31
C LYS A 50 -10.01 -1.60 -0.63
N ILE A 51 -8.89 -0.90 -0.52
CA ILE A 51 -7.61 -1.32 -1.08
C ILE A 51 -6.64 -1.58 0.07
N TYR A 52 -6.00 -2.74 0.06
CA TYR A 52 -4.94 -3.08 1.00
C TYR A 52 -3.61 -2.99 0.27
N CYS A 53 -2.67 -2.20 0.77
CA CYS A 53 -1.35 -2.11 0.16
C CYS A 53 -0.27 -2.68 1.08
N VAL A 54 0.71 -3.35 0.49
CA VAL A 54 1.92 -3.79 1.21
C VAL A 54 3.08 -2.90 0.79
N TYR A 55 3.75 -2.30 1.77
CA TYR A 55 4.91 -1.43 1.58
C TYR A 55 6.09 -1.93 2.41
N ILE A 56 7.31 -1.68 1.93
CA ILE A 56 8.54 -1.75 2.72
C ILE A 56 8.98 -0.31 2.99
N SER A 57 9.23 0.02 4.25
CA SER A 57 9.60 1.38 4.68
C SER A 57 10.39 1.32 5.98
N PRO A 58 11.29 2.28 6.29
CA PRO A 58 11.94 2.37 7.60
C PRO A 58 10.97 2.73 8.73
N ASN A 59 9.86 3.41 8.42
CA ASN A 59 8.90 3.89 9.41
C ASN A 59 7.51 4.20 8.79
N GLU A 60 6.53 4.48 9.64
CA GLU A 60 5.14 4.77 9.27
C GLU A 60 5.00 6.17 8.65
N GLU A 61 5.76 7.16 9.14
CA GLU A 61 5.67 8.56 8.71
C GLU A 61 5.95 8.73 7.22
N LEU A 62 6.85 7.91 6.66
CA LEU A 62 7.15 7.96 5.23
C LEU A 62 6.01 7.40 4.37
N ILE A 63 5.24 6.44 4.90
CA ILE A 63 4.04 5.90 4.24
C ILE A 63 2.91 6.92 4.32
N GLU A 64 2.75 7.59 5.46
CA GLU A 64 1.80 8.71 5.61
C GLU A 64 2.12 9.83 4.62
N LYS A 65 3.41 10.20 4.50
CA LYS A 65 3.87 11.21 3.54
C LYS A 65 3.55 10.81 2.09
N HIS A 66 3.81 9.55 1.71
CA HIS A 66 3.41 9.03 0.39
C HIS A 66 1.91 9.17 0.14
N ALA A 67 1.09 8.81 1.13
CA ALA A 67 -0.36 8.91 1.01
C ALA A 67 -0.82 10.38 0.87
N GLN A 68 -0.24 11.30 1.63
CA GLN A 68 -0.53 12.74 1.58
C GLN A 68 -0.16 13.34 0.21
N GLU A 69 1.06 13.09 -0.28
CA GLU A 69 1.54 13.60 -1.58
C GLU A 69 0.81 12.95 -2.77
N GLY A 70 0.41 11.69 -2.62
CA GLY A 70 -0.37 10.95 -3.61
C GLY A 70 -1.87 11.26 -3.62
N GLY A 71 -2.39 11.94 -2.58
CA GLY A 71 -3.82 12.15 -2.40
C GLY A 71 -4.60 10.86 -2.12
N PHE A 72 -3.94 9.84 -1.55
CA PHE A 72 -4.53 8.57 -1.23
C PHE A 72 -4.95 8.51 0.25
N PRO A 73 -6.07 7.87 0.58
CA PRO A 73 -6.39 7.61 1.98
C PRO A 73 -5.41 6.57 2.56
N ALA A 74 -4.93 6.78 3.78
CA ALA A 74 -4.17 5.82 4.56
C ALA A 74 -4.84 5.69 5.94
N ASN A 75 -6.05 5.13 5.94
CA ASN A 75 -6.92 5.11 7.13
C ASN A 75 -6.28 4.36 8.30
N ARG A 76 -5.49 3.32 7.98
CA ARG A 76 -4.71 2.58 8.96
C ARG A 76 -3.43 2.08 8.34
N ILE A 77 -2.32 2.31 9.02
CA ILE A 77 -1.02 1.71 8.70
C ILE A 77 -0.68 0.77 9.85
N SER A 78 -0.17 -0.41 9.54
CA SER A 78 0.19 -1.41 10.55
C SER A 78 1.43 -2.15 10.14
N GLU A 79 2.42 -2.20 11.03
CA GLU A 79 3.62 -2.99 10.81
C GLU A 79 3.28 -4.49 10.78
N ILE A 80 3.79 -5.19 9.78
CA ILE A 80 3.67 -6.63 9.65
C ILE A 80 4.74 -7.28 10.51
N ILE A 81 4.35 -7.69 11.72
CA ILE A 81 5.27 -8.30 12.70
C ILE A 81 5.63 -9.76 12.33
N ARG A 82 4.72 -10.47 11.69
CA ARG A 82 4.91 -11.87 11.27
C ARG A 82 4.04 -12.18 10.05
N ILE A 83 4.58 -12.99 9.15
CA ILE A 83 3.82 -13.59 8.04
C ILE A 83 3.61 -15.05 8.41
N ILE A 84 2.38 -15.53 8.25
CA ILE A 84 2.03 -16.93 8.41
C ILE A 84 1.44 -17.38 7.07
N ASP A 85 1.99 -18.45 6.52
CA ASP A 85 1.52 -19.09 5.30
C ASP A 85 1.63 -20.62 5.46
N PRO A 86 1.23 -21.44 4.47
CA PRO A 86 1.28 -22.90 4.61
C PRO A 86 2.67 -23.46 4.98
N THR A 87 3.76 -22.77 4.64
CA THR A 87 5.13 -23.20 4.99
C THR A 87 5.43 -23.01 6.47
N SER A 88 4.76 -22.09 7.15
CA SER A 88 4.86 -21.92 8.62
C SER A 88 4.32 -23.11 9.40
N ALA A 89 3.57 -24.02 8.76
CA ALA A 89 3.15 -25.28 9.37
C ALA A 89 4.25 -26.36 9.37
N GLU A 90 5.33 -26.13 8.63
CA GLU A 90 6.47 -27.04 8.47
C GLU A 90 7.71 -26.61 9.27
N GLU A 91 7.66 -25.43 9.92
CA GLU A 91 8.73 -24.89 10.79
C GLU A 91 8.71 -25.43 12.22
#